data_AF-A0A8S2WQP4-F1
#
_entry.id   AF-A0A8S2WQP4-F1
#
_cell.length_a   1.000
_cell.length_b   1.000
_cell.length_c   1.000
_cell.angle_alpha   90.00
_cell.angle_beta   90.00
_cell.angle_gamma   90.00
#
_symmetry.space_group_name_H-M   'P 1'
#
loop_
_entity.id
_entity.type
_entity.pdbx_description
1 polymer ?
#
loop_
_entity_poly.entity_id
_entity_poly.type
_entity_poly.pdbx_seq_one_letter_code
_entity_poly.pdbx_strand_id
1 'polypeptide(L)' 'MTAGGAENLQYIDREGFEHLCTMKDYSDQLKKKVTLLKYFTSYMDEHLLK' A
#
# COMPACT_ATOMS: atom_id res chain seq x y z
N MET A 1 1.81 -18.75 4.66
CA MET A 1 3.10 -18.10 4.40
C MET A 1 2.81 -16.61 4.20
N THR A 2 2.89 -15.81 5.26
CA THR A 2 2.61 -14.37 5.15
C THR A 2 3.80 -13.71 4.46
N ALA A 3 3.60 -13.27 3.22
CA ALA A 3 4.61 -12.59 2.44
C ALA A 3 5.07 -11.33 3.21
N GLY A 4 6.32 -11.34 3.69
CA GLY A 4 6.90 -10.22 4.45
C GLY A 4 6.96 -8.89 3.69
N GLY A 5 6.63 -8.89 2.38
CA GLY A 5 6.51 -7.66 1.58
C GLY A 5 5.14 -6.98 1.64
N ALA A 6 4.07 -7.68 2.03
CA ALA A 6 2.72 -7.10 2.02
C ALA A 6 2.47 -6.04 3.11
N GLU A 7 3.34 -6.00 4.13
CA GLU A 7 3.26 -5.02 5.21
C GLU A 7 4.14 -3.79 4.96
N ASN A 8 5.13 -3.85 4.07
CA ASN A 8 6.01 -2.73 3.77
C ASN A 8 5.39 -1.85 2.68
N LEU A 9 5.46 -0.53 2.88
CA LEU A 9 4.92 0.46 1.98
C LEU A 9 6.01 1.48 1.63
N GLN A 10 6.20 1.72 0.34
CA GLN A 10 7.02 2.82 -0.17
C GLN A 10 6.09 3.86 -0.78
N TYR A 11 6.15 5.08 -0.25
CA TYR A 11 5.47 6.23 -0.81
C TYR A 11 6.48 7.16 -1.47
N ILE A 12 6.28 7.45 -2.75
CA ILE A 12 7.06 8.44 -3.49
C ILE A 12 6.15 9.67 -3.66
N ASP A 13 6.61 10.81 -3.17
CA ASP A 13 5.84 12.04 -3.26
C ASP A 13 5.96 12.70 -4.65
N ARG A 14 5.40 13.91 -4.78
CA ARG A 14 5.41 14.64 -6.07
C ARG A 14 6.77 15.22 -6.43
N GLU A 15 7.62 15.47 -5.43
CA GLU A 15 8.97 15.99 -5.60
C GLU A 15 9.99 14.85 -5.82
N GLY A 16 9.54 13.60 -5.67
CA GLY A 16 10.35 12.40 -5.86
C GLY A 16 11.00 11.90 -4.57
N PHE A 17 10.63 12.44 -3.40
CA PHE A 17 11.14 11.94 -2.13
C PHE A 17 10.48 10.61 -1.78
N GLU A 18 11.33 9.66 -1.37
CA GLU A 18 10.90 8.35 -0.95
C GLU A 18 10.69 8.29 0.56
N HIS A 19 9.56 7.74 0.97
CA HIS A 19 9.20 7.49 2.35
C HIS A 19 8.94 6.00 2.53
N LEU A 20 9.75 5.36 3.35
CA LEU A 20 9.55 3.97 3.75
C LEU A 20 8.71 3.92 5.02
N CYS A 21 7.58 3.24 4.94
CA CYS A 21 6.64 3.04 6.04
C CYS A 21 6.01 1.65 5.96
N THR A 22 5.01 1.39 6.80
CA THR A 22 4.29 0.11 6.77
C THR A 22 2.80 0.32 6.56
N MET A 23 2.08 -0.72 6.17
CA MET A 23 0.61 -0.71 6.02
C MET A 23 -0.16 -0.51 7.34
N LYS A 24 0.57 -0.47 8.48
CA LYS A 24 0.06 -0.26 9.84
C LYS A 24 0.52 1.08 10.44
N ASP A 25 1.72 1.51 10.09
CA ASP A 25 2.35 2.74 10.61
C ASP A 25 2.73 3.65 9.44
N TYR A 26 1.85 4.60 9.15
CA TYR A 26 1.97 5.60 8.08
C TYR A 26 1.32 6.93 8.54
N SER A 27 1.77 8.05 7.99
CA SER A 27 1.19 9.37 8.27
C SER A 27 -0.28 9.46 7.90
N ASP A 28 -1.11 10.14 8.69
CA ASP A 28 -2.55 10.34 8.41
C ASP A 28 -2.83 10.91 7.00
N GLN A 29 -1.89 11.66 6.43
CA GLN A 29 -1.97 12.18 5.06
C GLN A 29 -2.07 11.06 4.00
N LEU A 30 -1.54 9.86 4.30
CA LEU A 30 -1.55 8.69 3.44
C LEU A 30 -2.77 7.79 3.63
N LYS A 31 -3.60 8.02 4.66
CA LYS A 31 -4.73 7.14 5.02
C LYS A 31 -5.64 6.80 3.83
N LYS A 32 -6.08 7.82 3.09
CA LYS A 32 -6.95 7.60 1.90
C LYS A 32 -6.23 6.83 0.79
N LYS A 33 -4.94 7.12 0.56
CA LYS A 33 -4.12 6.43 -0.46
C LYS A 33 -3.94 4.95 -0.11
N VAL A 34 -3.64 4.66 1.17
CA VAL A 34 -3.50 3.30 1.68
C VAL A 34 -4.82 2.54 1.63
N THR A 35 -5.94 3.16 1.99
CA THR A 35 -7.28 2.55 1.85
C THR A 35 -7.56 2.17 0.40
N LEU A 36 -7.29 3.07 -0.55
CA LEU A 36 -7.53 2.81 -1.96
C LEU A 36 -6.65 1.67 -2.48
N LEU A 37 -5.37 1.66 -2.09
CA LEU A 37 -4.44 0.57 -2.40
C LEU A 37 -4.99 -0.78 -1.92
N LYS A 38 -5.49 -0.86 -0.67
CA LYS A 38 -6.11 -2.08 -0.13
C LYS A 38 -7.30 -2.55 -0.96
N TYR A 39 -8.21 -1.63 -1.33
CA TYR A 39 -9.35 -1.96 -2.17
C TYR A 39 -8.92 -2.49 -3.54
N PHE A 40 -7.95 -1.85 -4.19
CA PHE A 40 -7.44 -2.34 -5.47
C PHE A 40 -6.78 -3.71 -5.32
N THR A 41 -5.93 -3.93 -4.31
CA THR A 41 -5.28 -5.22 -4.09
C THR A 41 -6.30 -6.34 -3.85
N SER A 42 -7.31 -6.10 -3.01
CA SER A 42 -8.39 -7.07 -2.76
C SER A 42 -9.20 -7.35 -4.02
N TYR A 43 -9.58 -6.30 -4.77
CA TYR A 43 -10.30 -6.46 -6.01
C TYR A 43 -9.51 -7.28 -7.04
N MET A 44 -8.21 -7.02 -7.17
CA MET A 44 -7.35 -7.77 -8.09
C MET A 44 -7.22 -9.23 -7.68
N ASP A 45 -7.05 -9.54 -6.39
CA ASP A 45 -6.95 -10.93 -5.91
C ASP A 45 -8.25 -11.71 -6.10
N GLU A 46 -9.40 -11.04 -6.00
CA GLU A 46 -10.72 -11.66 -6.12
C GLU A 46 -11.20 -11.80 -7.59
N HIS A 47 -10.91 -10.81 -8.44
CA HIS A 47 -11.54 -10.71 -9.76
C HIS A 47 -10.59 -10.89 -10.95
N LEU A 48 -9.26 -10.89 -10.77
CA LEU A 48 -8.34 -11.22 -11.85
C LEU A 48 -8.04 -12.72 -11.89
N LEU A 49 -7.90 -13.27 -13.10
CA LEU A 49 -7.51 -14.66 -13.32
C LEU A 49 -6.12 -14.92 -12.72
N LYS A 50 -6.01 -15.95 -11.86
CA LYS A 50 -4.75 -16.38 -11.24
C LYS A 50 -3.89 -17.21 -12.17
#